data_AF-F4QF97-F1
#
_entry.id   AF-F4QF97-F1
#
_cell.length_a   1.000
_cell.length_b   1.000
_cell.length_c   1.000
_cell.angle_alpha   90.00
_cell.angle_beta   90.00
_cell.angle_gamma   90.00
#
_symmetry.space_group_name_H-M   'P 1'
#
loop_
_entity.id
_entity.type
_entity.pdbx_description
1 polymer ?
#
loop_
_entity_poly.entity_id
_entity_poly.type
_entity_poly.pdbx_seq_one_letter_code
_entity_poly.pdbx_strand_id
1 'polypeptide(L)'
;MNRASAKKKKSGGGGEKLNVDGQEHSLGALMKLMKFRDEIGVEKAFKGMKNPMLTNRRDTIAFHKKEHARLVGDKEFKLYTTTTNKDSLAKEPSTKSLSELKPIEITDLLIETIHKGSVLIVRSIVESFKMNAIQILVEDQKAGPNSDVALTVSLYNFVFSGKGTMSDLVDKTFPVGVIMAIKEPYFKITLSGGYAVRVENPQDIEVGKIRCDPSCPRILTGGVYVEIAFIQAVTMSWR
;
A
#
# COMPACT_ATOMS: atom_id res chain seq x y z
N MET A 1 7.78 -37.81 66.54
CA MET A 1 6.54 -37.07 66.21
C MET A 1 6.44 -36.96 64.70
N ASN A 2 5.23 -37.09 64.14
CA ASN A 2 4.86 -37.08 62.70
C ASN A 2 5.49 -38.22 61.85
N ARG A 3 4.77 -39.11 61.15
CA ARG A 3 3.64 -38.98 60.18
C ARG A 3 4.04 -38.22 58.90
N ALA A 4 3.79 -38.67 57.66
CA ALA A 4 3.08 -39.87 57.22
C ALA A 4 3.40 -40.30 55.75
N SER A 5 3.25 -41.61 55.51
CA SER A 5 2.54 -42.25 54.38
C SER A 5 2.99 -42.10 52.92
N ALA A 6 3.22 -43.26 52.30
CA ALA A 6 3.30 -43.45 50.85
C ALA A 6 1.93 -43.58 50.16
N LYS A 7 1.89 -43.38 48.84
CA LYS A 7 0.96 -44.10 47.94
C LYS A 7 1.47 -44.15 46.50
N LYS A 8 1.24 -45.28 45.83
CA LYS A 8 1.67 -45.62 44.46
C LYS A 8 0.50 -46.29 43.74
N LYS A 9 0.13 -45.81 42.54
CA LYS A 9 -0.83 -46.33 41.52
C LYS A 9 -1.53 -45.14 40.83
N LYS A 10 -2.02 -45.18 39.58
CA LYS A 10 -1.75 -46.01 38.38
C LYS A 10 -2.54 -45.35 37.22
N SER A 11 -2.12 -45.57 35.97
CA SER A 11 -2.96 -45.60 34.74
C SER A 11 -4.10 -44.57 34.55
N GLY A 12 -4.00 -43.77 33.48
CA GLY A 12 -5.13 -42.98 32.98
C GLY A 12 -4.81 -42.31 31.64
N GLY A 13 -4.87 -43.07 30.54
CA GLY A 13 -4.83 -42.47 29.21
C GLY A 13 -6.15 -41.78 28.93
N GLY A 14 -6.13 -40.45 28.78
CA GLY A 14 -7.26 -39.65 28.33
C GLY A 14 -6.81 -38.84 27.12
N GLY A 15 -7.27 -39.22 25.93
CA GLY A 15 -7.08 -38.39 24.74
C GLY A 15 -7.90 -37.12 24.91
N GLU A 16 -7.23 -36.00 25.15
CA GLU A 16 -7.87 -34.69 25.20
C GLU A 16 -8.37 -34.37 23.78
N LYS A 17 -9.69 -34.40 23.62
CA LYS A 17 -10.35 -34.12 22.34
C LYS A 17 -10.03 -32.69 21.96
N LEU A 18 -9.46 -32.50 20.78
CA LEU A 18 -9.42 -31.19 20.13
C LEU A 18 -10.86 -30.71 19.96
N ASN A 19 -11.29 -29.77 20.80
CA ASN A 19 -12.56 -29.08 20.62
C ASN A 19 -12.41 -28.16 19.40
N VAL A 20 -13.24 -28.37 18.39
CA VAL A 20 -13.18 -27.66 17.12
C VAL A 20 -14.01 -26.38 17.23
N ASP A 21 -13.46 -25.38 17.91
CA ASP A 21 -14.09 -24.07 18.11
C ASP A 21 -13.12 -22.93 17.74
N GLY A 22 -13.58 -21.98 16.91
CA GLY A 22 -13.01 -20.63 16.81
C GLY A 22 -11.73 -20.44 15.96
N GLN A 23 -11.91 -19.92 14.74
CA GLN A 23 -10.80 -19.43 13.91
C GLN A 23 -10.21 -18.09 14.42
N GLU A 24 -9.37 -18.10 15.46
CA GLU A 24 -8.57 -16.92 15.85
C GLU A 24 -7.05 -17.17 15.99
N HIS A 25 -6.57 -18.38 15.68
CA HIS A 25 -5.22 -18.82 16.04
C HIS A 25 -4.08 -18.64 15.01
N SER A 26 -4.30 -17.98 13.86
CA SER A 26 -3.25 -17.80 12.83
C SER A 26 -2.60 -16.41 12.79
N LEU A 27 -3.38 -15.32 12.80
CA LEU A 27 -2.88 -13.95 12.62
C LEU A 27 -1.98 -13.47 13.77
N GLY A 28 -2.44 -13.60 15.01
CA GLY A 28 -1.66 -13.21 16.19
C GLY A 28 -0.39 -14.04 16.35
N ALA A 29 -0.43 -15.33 15.99
CA ALA A 29 0.73 -16.22 16.02
C ALA A 29 1.76 -15.87 14.94
N LEU A 30 1.31 -15.61 13.71
CA LEU A 30 2.18 -15.14 12.60
C LEU A 30 2.85 -13.81 12.93
N MET A 31 2.11 -12.80 13.40
CA MET A 31 2.71 -11.52 13.78
C MET A 31 3.67 -11.63 14.98
N LYS A 32 3.42 -12.57 15.91
CA LYS A 32 4.31 -12.81 17.06
C LYS A 32 5.58 -13.59 16.67
N LEU A 33 5.52 -14.41 15.62
CA LEU A 33 6.68 -15.02 14.94
C LEU A 33 7.47 -13.99 14.09
N MET A 34 6.78 -13.10 13.39
CA MET A 34 7.40 -12.02 12.59
C MET A 34 8.20 -11.02 13.43
N LYS A 35 7.87 -10.85 14.72
CA LYS A 35 8.62 -9.99 15.65
C LYS A 35 10.02 -10.50 16.02
N PHE A 36 10.47 -11.66 15.52
CA PHE A 36 11.71 -12.29 16.00
C PHE A 36 12.54 -13.09 14.98
N ARG A 37 12.32 -12.96 13.66
CA ARG A 37 13.16 -13.61 12.63
C ARG A 37 13.44 -12.70 11.43
N ASP A 38 14.62 -12.90 10.85
CA ASP A 38 15.22 -12.13 9.75
C ASP A 38 14.20 -11.65 8.70
N GLU A 39 14.19 -10.34 8.44
CA GLU A 39 13.33 -9.66 7.44
C GLU A 39 13.45 -10.33 6.07
N ILE A 40 14.68 -10.75 5.72
CA ILE A 40 15.05 -11.52 4.52
C ILE A 40 14.20 -12.79 4.37
N GLY A 41 13.81 -13.44 5.45
CA GLY A 41 13.01 -14.67 5.44
C GLY A 41 11.53 -14.42 5.14
N VAL A 42 10.97 -13.34 5.67
CA VAL A 42 9.54 -13.00 5.48
C VAL A 42 9.31 -12.51 4.05
N GLU A 43 10.14 -11.58 3.56
CA GLU A 43 10.06 -11.07 2.19
C GLU A 43 10.16 -12.20 1.15
N LYS A 44 11.11 -13.14 1.34
CA LYS A 44 11.25 -14.31 0.46
C LYS A 44 10.08 -15.28 0.53
N ALA A 45 9.44 -15.44 1.70
CA ALA A 45 8.33 -16.38 1.87
C ALA A 45 7.04 -15.91 1.18
N PHE A 46 6.80 -14.59 1.13
CA PHE A 46 5.59 -14.02 0.50
C PHE A 46 5.82 -13.51 -0.93
N LYS A 47 7.06 -13.45 -1.42
CA LYS A 47 7.39 -12.95 -2.76
C LYS A 47 6.58 -13.65 -3.85
N GLY A 48 5.99 -12.85 -4.74
CA GLY A 48 5.17 -13.36 -5.86
C GLY A 48 3.74 -13.75 -5.47
N MET A 49 3.36 -13.70 -4.19
CA MET A 49 1.97 -13.88 -3.77
C MET A 49 1.18 -12.57 -3.96
N LYS A 50 -0.10 -12.67 -4.30
CA LYS A 50 -1.05 -11.55 -4.15
C LYS A 50 -1.14 -11.15 -2.67
N ASN A 51 -1.49 -9.89 -2.39
CA ASN A 51 -1.68 -9.41 -1.02
C ASN A 51 -2.66 -10.31 -0.23
N PRO A 52 -2.20 -11.08 0.80
CA PRO A 52 -3.09 -11.91 1.61
C PRO A 52 -3.87 -11.09 2.64
N MET A 53 -3.45 -9.84 2.87
CA MET A 53 -4.08 -8.87 3.76
C MET A 53 -4.60 -7.69 2.92
N LEU A 54 -5.59 -7.93 2.07
CA LEU A 54 -6.43 -6.85 1.55
C LEU A 54 -7.17 -6.24 2.74
N THR A 55 -6.56 -5.23 3.36
CA THR A 55 -7.04 -4.59 4.58
C THR A 55 -8.29 -3.80 4.29
N ASN A 56 -9.29 -3.92 5.17
CA ASN A 56 -10.53 -3.18 5.02
C ASN A 56 -10.24 -1.67 4.91
N ARG A 57 -10.80 -1.03 3.89
CA ARG A 57 -10.71 0.39 3.60
C ARG A 57 -10.95 1.27 4.83
N ARG A 58 -11.94 0.93 5.67
CA ARG A 58 -12.27 1.64 6.91
C ARG A 58 -11.11 1.64 7.91
N ASP A 59 -10.52 0.48 8.16
CA ASP A 59 -9.44 0.34 9.14
C ASP A 59 -8.15 0.99 8.64
N THR A 60 -7.88 0.86 7.33
CA THR A 60 -6.75 1.50 6.67
C THR A 60 -6.88 3.03 6.72
N ILE A 61 -8.08 3.59 6.48
CA ILE A 61 -8.39 5.01 6.66
C ILE A 61 -8.21 5.44 8.12
N ALA A 62 -8.72 4.67 9.09
CA ALA A 62 -8.62 5.00 10.52
C ALA A 62 -7.17 5.03 11.00
N PHE A 63 -6.35 4.06 10.57
CA PHE A 63 -4.92 4.01 10.84
C PHE A 63 -4.19 5.21 10.21
N HIS A 64 -4.43 5.49 8.92
CA HIS A 64 -3.78 6.60 8.22
C HIS A 64 -4.14 7.97 8.82
N LYS A 65 -5.42 8.21 9.15
CA LYS A 65 -5.84 9.45 9.83
C LYS A 65 -5.24 9.59 11.23
N LYS A 66 -5.03 8.49 11.96
CA LYS A 66 -4.34 8.50 13.26
C LYS A 66 -2.88 8.92 13.12
N GLU A 67 -2.15 8.36 12.16
CA GLU A 67 -0.75 8.73 11.91
C GLU A 67 -0.62 10.17 11.37
N HIS A 68 -1.52 10.61 10.49
CA HIS A 68 -1.62 12.00 10.05
C HIS A 68 -1.79 12.96 11.24
N ALA A 69 -2.78 12.71 12.11
CA ALA A 69 -3.05 13.53 13.28
C ALA A 69 -1.86 13.55 14.27
N ARG A 70 -1.16 12.42 14.44
CA ARG A 70 0.05 12.33 15.26
C ARG A 70 1.18 13.21 14.71
N LEU A 71 1.38 13.20 13.39
CA LEU A 71 2.48 13.93 12.75
C LEU A 71 2.21 15.43 12.59
N VAL A 72 0.96 15.84 12.35
CA VAL A 72 0.59 17.27 12.29
C VAL A 72 0.55 17.91 13.68
N GLY A 73 0.24 17.14 14.73
CA GLY A 73 0.24 17.61 16.12
C GLY A 73 1.63 17.74 16.76
N ASP A 74 2.63 17.02 16.24
CA ASP A 74 3.97 16.93 16.82
C ASP A 74 4.91 18.02 16.27
N LYS A 75 5.11 19.07 17.07
CA LYS A 75 6.00 20.21 16.75
C LYS A 75 7.50 19.86 16.79
N GLU A 76 7.88 18.73 17.38
CA GLU A 76 9.27 18.26 17.40
C GLU A 76 9.56 17.21 16.32
N PHE A 77 8.57 16.82 15.52
CA PHE A 77 8.75 15.78 14.51
C PHE A 77 9.77 16.17 13.45
N LYS A 78 11.00 15.65 13.59
CA LYS A 78 12.08 15.89 12.65
C LYS A 78 11.76 15.25 11.31
N LEU A 79 11.67 16.06 10.26
CA LEU A 79 11.49 15.57 8.90
C LEU A 79 12.76 14.85 8.44
N TYR A 80 12.70 13.52 8.36
CA TYR A 80 13.85 12.71 7.94
C TYR A 80 13.97 12.69 6.41
N THR A 81 14.78 13.58 5.86
CA THR A 81 15.28 13.44 4.49
C THR A 81 16.31 12.31 4.43
N THR A 82 15.89 11.12 4.02
CA THR A 82 16.79 10.00 3.72
C THR A 82 17.27 10.12 2.28
N THR A 83 18.56 10.34 2.06
CA THR A 83 19.18 10.29 0.73
C THR A 83 19.56 8.85 0.38
N THR A 84 18.93 8.30 -0.66
CA THR A 84 19.26 6.97 -1.20
C THR A 84 20.39 7.10 -2.22
N ASN A 85 21.51 6.38 -2.05
CA ASN A 85 22.52 6.24 -3.10
C ASN A 85 21.97 5.35 -4.23
N LYS A 86 22.54 5.46 -5.44
CA LYS A 86 22.05 4.70 -6.60
C LYS A 86 21.99 3.19 -6.35
N ASP A 87 22.97 2.66 -5.62
CA ASP A 87 23.10 1.22 -5.31
C ASP A 87 22.03 0.69 -4.33
N SER A 88 21.31 1.58 -3.62
CA SER A 88 20.21 1.22 -2.72
C SER A 88 18.82 1.49 -3.34
N LEU A 89 18.74 1.81 -4.63
CA LEU A 89 17.46 1.90 -5.34
C LEU A 89 16.89 0.50 -5.58
N ALA A 90 15.65 0.28 -5.15
CA ALA A 90 14.88 -0.92 -5.46
C ALA A 90 14.58 -1.05 -6.96
N LYS A 91 14.44 0.07 -7.69
CA LYS A 91 14.39 0.05 -9.17
C LYS A 91 14.98 1.31 -9.80
N GLU A 92 15.52 1.15 -11.00
CA GLU A 92 15.81 2.29 -11.88
C GLU A 92 14.49 2.98 -12.31
N PRO A 93 14.52 4.29 -12.63
CA PRO A 93 13.34 5.03 -13.06
C PRO A 93 12.75 4.48 -14.37
N SER A 94 11.42 4.52 -14.51
CA SER A 94 10.73 4.10 -15.73
C SER A 94 11.05 5.06 -16.87
N THR A 95 11.63 4.55 -17.95
CA THR A 95 11.84 5.28 -19.21
C THR A 95 10.60 5.27 -20.13
N LYS A 96 9.58 4.46 -19.81
CA LYS A 96 8.35 4.33 -20.59
C LYS A 96 7.36 5.46 -20.33
N SER A 97 6.66 5.88 -21.37
CA SER A 97 5.48 6.74 -21.31
C SER A 97 4.25 5.97 -20.79
N LEU A 98 3.24 6.68 -20.27
CA LEU A 98 2.00 6.04 -19.79
C LEU A 98 1.27 5.22 -20.87
N SER A 99 1.34 5.63 -22.13
CA SER A 99 0.73 4.92 -23.28
C SER A 99 1.38 3.58 -23.63
N GLU A 100 2.58 3.30 -23.10
CA GLU A 100 3.28 2.01 -23.30
C GLU A 100 3.03 1.02 -22.15
N LEU A 101 2.29 1.42 -21.12
CA LEU A 101 2.10 0.66 -19.89
C LEU A 101 0.68 0.08 -19.82
N LYS A 102 0.55 -1.18 -19.41
CA LYS A 102 -0.74 -1.83 -19.20
C LYS A 102 -1.30 -1.50 -17.81
N PRO A 103 -2.58 -1.09 -17.68
CA PRO A 103 -3.20 -0.92 -16.37
C PRO A 103 -3.07 -2.16 -15.49
N ILE A 104 -2.79 -1.97 -14.20
CA ILE A 104 -2.83 -3.00 -13.16
C ILE A 104 -3.64 -2.50 -11.95
N GLU A 105 -4.32 -3.42 -11.28
CA GLU A 105 -5.15 -3.15 -10.10
C GLU A 105 -4.38 -3.48 -8.81
N ILE A 106 -4.81 -2.89 -7.69
CA ILE A 106 -4.23 -3.17 -6.37
C ILE A 106 -4.34 -4.67 -6.04
N THR A 107 -5.44 -5.31 -6.44
CA THR A 107 -5.70 -6.74 -6.19
C THR A 107 -4.87 -7.68 -7.05
N ASP A 108 -4.15 -7.17 -8.06
CA ASP A 108 -3.25 -7.92 -8.92
C ASP A 108 -1.76 -7.71 -8.57
N LEU A 109 -1.44 -6.82 -7.64
CA LEU A 109 -0.08 -6.60 -7.16
C LEU A 109 0.47 -7.83 -6.44
N LEU A 110 1.68 -8.24 -6.84
CA LEU A 110 2.45 -9.33 -6.25
C LEU A 110 3.52 -8.81 -5.30
N ILE A 111 3.64 -9.43 -4.13
CA ILE A 111 4.55 -9.00 -3.06
C ILE A 111 6.01 -9.11 -3.49
N GLU A 112 6.83 -8.15 -3.06
CA GLU A 112 8.26 -8.02 -3.39
C GLU A 112 8.56 -8.10 -4.90
N THR A 113 7.66 -7.50 -5.70
CA THR A 113 7.68 -7.55 -7.17
C THR A 113 7.50 -6.17 -7.79
N ILE A 114 8.33 -5.89 -8.81
CA ILE A 114 8.24 -4.69 -9.66
C ILE A 114 7.44 -5.06 -10.91
N HIS A 115 6.30 -4.41 -11.12
CA HIS A 115 5.38 -4.74 -12.21
C HIS A 115 5.80 -4.00 -13.50
N LYS A 116 6.91 -4.44 -14.10
CA LYS A 116 7.47 -3.83 -15.32
C LYS A 116 6.48 -3.88 -16.47
N GLY A 117 6.38 -2.79 -17.22
CA GLY A 117 5.38 -2.62 -18.28
C GLY A 117 3.95 -2.39 -17.79
N SER A 118 3.73 -2.18 -16.49
CA SER A 118 2.41 -1.86 -15.93
C SER A 118 2.32 -0.44 -15.36
N VAL A 119 1.10 0.09 -15.28
CA VAL A 119 0.76 1.35 -14.64
C VAL A 119 -0.39 1.15 -13.65
N LEU A 120 -0.21 1.61 -12.42
CA LEU A 120 -1.26 1.60 -11.39
C LEU A 120 -1.91 2.99 -11.35
N ILE A 121 -3.20 3.08 -11.71
CA ILE A 121 -3.98 4.32 -11.66
C ILE A 121 -4.85 4.33 -10.41
N VAL A 122 -4.70 5.38 -9.60
CA VAL A 122 -5.23 5.45 -8.24
C VAL A 122 -5.67 6.86 -7.85
N ARG A 123 -6.62 6.96 -6.92
CA ARG A 123 -7.14 8.20 -6.33
C ARG A 123 -6.78 8.29 -4.85
N SER A 124 -6.32 9.45 -4.38
CA SER A 124 -6.15 9.70 -2.93
C SER A 124 -7.50 9.81 -2.21
N ILE A 125 -7.63 9.20 -1.03
CA ILE A 125 -8.93 9.09 -0.32
C ILE A 125 -8.99 9.86 1.00
N VAL A 126 -7.84 10.26 1.53
CA VAL A 126 -7.65 11.02 2.76
C VAL A 126 -6.40 11.90 2.63
N GLU A 127 -6.23 12.79 3.60
CA GLU A 127 -5.14 13.73 3.71
C GLU A 127 -3.77 13.02 3.70
N SER A 128 -2.85 13.48 2.85
CA SER A 128 -1.51 12.91 2.73
C SER A 128 -0.57 13.51 3.77
N PHE A 129 0.47 12.80 4.19
CA PHE A 129 1.46 13.36 5.12
C PHE A 129 2.90 13.01 4.73
N LYS A 130 3.84 13.86 5.13
CA LYS A 130 5.28 13.60 4.95
C LYS A 130 5.88 13.06 6.25
N MET A 131 6.55 11.92 6.15
CA MET A 131 7.45 11.38 7.16
C MET A 131 8.86 11.24 6.55
N ASN A 132 9.37 10.03 6.35
CA ASN A 132 10.53 9.76 5.49
C ASN A 132 10.15 9.83 3.99
N ALA A 133 9.05 9.16 3.63
CA ALA A 133 8.33 9.31 2.37
C ALA A 133 7.10 10.20 2.54
N ILE A 134 6.52 10.66 1.44
CA ILE A 134 5.13 11.13 1.42
C ILE A 134 4.26 9.87 1.44
N GLN A 135 3.36 9.78 2.40
CA GLN A 135 2.42 8.68 2.55
C GLN A 135 1.07 9.13 2.02
N ILE A 136 0.59 8.45 0.98
CA ILE A 136 -0.66 8.75 0.29
C ILE A 136 -1.51 7.49 0.37
N LEU A 137 -2.66 7.54 1.05
CA LEU A 137 -3.61 6.43 1.05
C LEU A 137 -4.51 6.54 -0.19
N VAL A 138 -4.57 5.47 -0.97
CA VAL A 138 -5.25 5.46 -2.27
C VAL A 138 -6.19 4.28 -2.46
N GLU A 139 -7.11 4.43 -3.41
CA GLU A 139 -7.97 3.37 -3.95
C GLU A 139 -7.87 3.35 -5.49
N ASP A 140 -8.14 2.21 -6.13
CA ASP A 140 -7.99 2.03 -7.58
C ASP A 140 -9.31 2.16 -8.37
N GLN A 141 -9.28 1.77 -9.63
CA GLN A 141 -10.41 1.93 -10.56
C GLN A 141 -11.63 1.08 -10.23
N LYS A 142 -11.47 -0.05 -9.51
CA LYS A 142 -12.61 -0.84 -9.03
C LYS A 142 -13.17 -0.31 -7.71
N ALA A 143 -12.66 0.82 -7.20
CA ALA A 143 -13.18 1.51 -6.04
C ALA A 143 -14.52 2.25 -6.27
N GLY A 144 -15.56 1.46 -6.57
CA GLY A 144 -16.94 1.87 -6.35
C GLY A 144 -17.29 1.91 -4.85
N PRO A 145 -18.53 2.30 -4.48
CA PRO A 145 -18.96 2.41 -3.09
C PRO A 145 -18.90 1.12 -2.25
N ASN A 146 -18.65 -0.03 -2.90
CA ASN A 146 -18.54 -1.36 -2.28
C ASN A 146 -17.12 -1.96 -2.37
N SER A 147 -16.08 -1.17 -2.68
CA SER A 147 -14.70 -1.66 -2.63
C SER A 147 -14.08 -1.42 -1.26
N ASP A 148 -13.72 -2.51 -0.60
CA ASP A 148 -13.03 -2.49 0.69
C ASP A 148 -11.50 -2.39 0.55
N VAL A 149 -10.96 -2.15 -0.66
CA VAL A 149 -9.51 -2.14 -0.90
C VAL A 149 -8.95 -0.72 -0.94
N ALA A 150 -8.10 -0.40 0.03
CA ALA A 150 -7.24 0.78 0.02
C ALA A 150 -5.78 0.36 0.24
N LEU A 151 -4.83 1.12 -0.31
CA LEU A 151 -3.40 0.84 -0.21
C LEU A 151 -2.59 2.11 0.01
N THR A 152 -1.53 2.00 0.82
CA THR A 152 -0.58 3.11 1.01
C THR A 152 0.45 3.16 -0.11
N VAL A 153 0.64 4.33 -0.69
CA VAL A 153 1.76 4.66 -1.59
C VAL A 153 2.78 5.45 -0.78
N SER A 154 4.02 4.96 -0.74
CA SER A 154 5.16 5.62 -0.09
C SER A 154 6.09 6.22 -1.16
N LEU A 155 6.00 7.54 -1.34
CA LEU A 155 6.77 8.31 -2.32
C LEU A 155 8.02 8.95 -1.68
N TYR A 156 9.19 8.45 -2.07
CA TYR A 156 10.51 8.91 -1.62
C TYR A 156 11.10 9.97 -2.56
N ASN A 157 12.15 10.64 -2.09
CA ASN A 157 12.97 11.60 -2.87
C ASN A 157 12.20 12.78 -3.52
N PHE A 158 10.92 12.97 -3.22
CA PHE A 158 10.12 14.10 -3.70
C PHE A 158 10.57 15.39 -3.01
N VAL A 159 10.92 16.39 -3.81
CA VAL A 159 11.37 17.72 -3.37
C VAL A 159 10.26 18.72 -3.68
N PHE A 160 9.72 19.35 -2.64
CA PHE A 160 8.72 20.42 -2.80
C PHE A 160 9.39 21.73 -3.22
N SER A 161 8.85 22.37 -4.25
CA SER A 161 9.19 23.74 -4.63
C SER A 161 8.15 24.72 -4.08
N GLY A 162 8.54 25.55 -3.12
CA GLY A 162 7.63 26.58 -2.57
C GLY A 162 8.03 27.10 -1.20
N LYS A 163 7.16 27.96 -0.65
CA LYS A 163 7.17 28.42 0.74
C LYS A 163 5.85 28.00 1.39
N GLY A 164 5.91 27.54 2.64
CA GLY A 164 4.78 27.00 3.39
C GLY A 164 5.27 26.02 4.46
N THR A 165 4.38 25.50 5.29
CA THR A 165 4.70 24.34 6.13
C THR A 165 4.77 23.08 5.26
N MET A 166 5.35 22.00 5.80
CA MET A 166 5.40 20.73 5.07
C MET A 166 3.99 20.14 4.84
N SER A 167 3.02 20.39 5.74
CA SER A 167 1.62 20.01 5.51
C SER A 167 1.05 20.76 4.32
N ASP A 168 1.14 22.10 4.30
CA ASP A 168 0.60 22.93 3.20
C ASP A 168 1.15 22.52 1.84
N LEU A 169 2.45 22.17 1.78
CA LEU A 169 3.12 21.72 0.56
C LEU A 169 2.66 20.33 0.12
N VAL A 170 2.46 19.40 1.06
CA VAL A 170 1.90 18.07 0.79
C VAL A 170 0.46 18.20 0.31
N ASP A 171 -0.40 18.89 1.06
CA ASP A 171 -1.83 19.03 0.79
C ASP A 171 -2.11 19.75 -0.55
N LYS A 172 -1.28 20.75 -0.89
CA LYS A 172 -1.35 21.44 -2.19
C LYS A 172 -0.92 20.57 -3.37
N THR A 173 0.02 19.65 -3.16
CA THR A 173 0.58 18.79 -4.22
C THR A 173 -0.22 17.50 -4.40
N PHE A 174 -0.71 16.94 -3.30
CA PHE A 174 -1.46 15.68 -3.22
C PHE A 174 -2.80 15.87 -2.49
N PRO A 175 -3.69 16.75 -2.98
CA PRO A 175 -4.98 17.00 -2.34
C PRO A 175 -5.85 15.72 -2.34
N VAL A 176 -6.81 15.66 -1.43
CA VAL A 176 -7.77 14.56 -1.36
C VAL A 176 -8.58 14.49 -2.66
N GLY A 177 -8.70 13.29 -3.23
CA GLY A 177 -9.34 13.06 -4.53
C GLY A 177 -8.42 13.23 -5.74
N VAL A 178 -7.13 13.58 -5.56
CA VAL A 178 -6.18 13.65 -6.69
C VAL A 178 -5.99 12.28 -7.32
N ILE A 179 -5.99 12.22 -8.66
CA ILE A 179 -5.69 11.01 -9.41
C ILE A 179 -4.22 11.03 -9.86
N MET A 180 -3.59 9.87 -9.74
CA MET A 180 -2.17 9.65 -10.01
C MET A 180 -1.99 8.36 -10.80
N ALA A 181 -0.99 8.37 -11.70
CA ALA A 181 -0.51 7.18 -12.39
C ALA A 181 0.89 6.82 -11.87
N ILE A 182 1.08 5.58 -11.42
CA ILE A 182 2.35 5.07 -10.89
C ILE A 182 2.94 4.07 -11.88
N LYS A 183 4.12 4.40 -12.43
CA LYS A 183 4.80 3.63 -13.47
C LYS A 183 5.63 2.50 -12.87
N GLU A 184 5.38 1.29 -13.37
CA GLU A 184 6.04 0.05 -12.98
C GLU A 184 6.08 -0.16 -11.45
N PRO A 185 4.91 -0.22 -10.78
CA PRO A 185 4.81 -0.16 -9.33
C PRO A 185 5.56 -1.30 -8.64
N TYR A 186 6.36 -0.97 -7.63
CA TYR A 186 7.00 -1.92 -6.74
C TYR A 186 6.14 -2.12 -5.50
N PHE A 187 5.57 -3.31 -5.34
CA PHE A 187 4.76 -3.66 -4.17
C PHE A 187 5.61 -4.36 -3.13
N LYS A 188 5.65 -3.81 -1.91
CA LYS A 188 6.61 -4.16 -0.86
C LYS A 188 5.94 -4.41 0.50
N ILE A 189 6.50 -5.32 1.30
CA ILE A 189 6.24 -5.38 2.74
C ILE A 189 6.97 -4.21 3.43
N THR A 190 6.27 -3.48 4.30
CA THR A 190 6.86 -2.40 5.10
C THR A 190 7.58 -2.97 6.32
N LEU A 191 8.53 -2.22 6.91
CA LEU A 191 9.19 -2.60 8.17
C LEU A 191 8.21 -2.81 9.35
N SER A 192 6.99 -2.26 9.24
CA SER A 192 5.90 -2.47 10.20
C SER A 192 5.07 -3.75 9.94
N GLY A 193 5.43 -4.56 8.94
CA GLY A 193 4.68 -5.76 8.52
C GLY A 193 3.40 -5.47 7.73
N GLY A 194 3.20 -4.22 7.28
CA GLY A 194 2.13 -3.82 6.38
C GLY A 194 2.54 -3.95 4.91
N TYR A 195 1.68 -3.47 4.00
CA TYR A 195 1.92 -3.52 2.56
C TYR A 195 1.81 -2.12 1.96
N ALA A 196 2.71 -1.79 1.03
CA ALA A 196 2.72 -0.49 0.36
C ALA A 196 3.25 -0.59 -1.08
N VAL A 197 2.83 0.32 -1.96
CA VAL A 197 3.54 0.60 -3.20
C VAL A 197 4.66 1.59 -2.89
N ARG A 198 5.91 1.18 -3.12
CA ARG A 198 7.10 2.00 -2.93
C ARG A 198 7.47 2.69 -4.23
N VAL A 199 7.50 4.02 -4.23
CA VAL A 199 7.91 4.86 -5.37
C VAL A 199 9.16 5.61 -4.98
N GLU A 200 10.29 5.29 -5.61
CA GLU A 200 11.60 5.87 -5.24
C GLU A 200 12.01 7.09 -6.05
N ASN A 201 11.59 7.15 -7.31
CA ASN A 201 11.82 8.32 -8.15
C ASN A 201 10.51 9.09 -8.35
N PRO A 202 10.46 10.40 -8.04
CA PRO A 202 9.32 11.26 -8.35
C PRO A 202 8.86 11.27 -9.82
N GLN A 203 9.74 10.93 -10.77
CA GLN A 203 9.39 10.83 -12.19
C GLN A 203 8.57 9.58 -12.53
N ASP A 204 8.48 8.61 -11.61
CA ASP A 204 7.63 7.41 -11.75
C ASP A 204 6.17 7.66 -11.35
N ILE A 205 5.85 8.83 -10.79
CA ILE A 205 4.48 9.21 -10.44
C ILE A 205 4.05 10.46 -11.21
N GLU A 206 2.95 10.34 -11.94
CA GLU A 206 2.36 11.44 -12.70
C GLU A 206 1.05 11.86 -12.02
N VAL A 207 0.98 13.12 -11.59
CA VAL A 207 -0.09 13.70 -10.76
C VAL A 207 -0.87 14.71 -11.59
N GLY A 208 -2.21 14.63 -11.62
CA GLY A 208 -3.06 15.64 -12.24
C GLY A 208 -3.83 15.17 -13.48
N LYS A 209 -3.88 15.99 -14.54
CA LYS A 209 -4.86 15.94 -15.65
C LYS A 209 -4.75 14.74 -16.61
N ILE A 210 -5.05 13.58 -16.07
CA ILE A 210 -5.53 12.36 -16.72
C ILE A 210 -7.02 12.68 -17.10
N ARG A 211 -7.54 12.47 -18.34
CA ARG A 211 -8.55 13.37 -19.00
C ARG A 211 -10.03 12.89 -19.17
N CYS A 212 -10.53 12.35 -20.30
CA CYS A 212 -11.89 11.77 -20.47
C CYS A 212 -12.10 10.88 -21.76
N ASP A 213 -12.34 9.54 -21.63
CA ASP A 213 -12.90 8.68 -22.71
C ASP A 213 -14.24 8.07 -22.24
N PRO A 214 -15.37 8.40 -22.91
CA PRO A 214 -16.71 7.92 -22.54
C PRO A 214 -16.93 6.40 -22.56
N SER A 215 -16.04 5.61 -23.17
CA SER A 215 -16.17 4.15 -23.30
C SER A 215 -15.64 3.36 -22.09
N CYS A 216 -14.88 3.97 -21.18
CA CYS A 216 -14.24 3.27 -20.08
C CYS A 216 -15.21 2.98 -18.90
N PRO A 217 -15.34 1.73 -18.43
CA PRO A 217 -16.39 1.37 -17.48
C PRO A 217 -16.15 1.86 -16.04
N ARG A 218 -16.78 2.99 -15.71
CA ARG A 218 -17.26 3.40 -14.38
C ARG A 218 -16.23 3.54 -13.24
N ILE A 219 -15.76 4.77 -13.09
CA ILE A 219 -15.70 5.44 -11.77
C ILE A 219 -16.64 6.66 -11.84
N LEU A 220 -17.07 7.15 -10.67
CA LEU A 220 -17.61 8.50 -10.37
C LEU A 220 -19.12 8.60 -10.11
N THR A 221 -19.48 8.45 -8.83
CA THR A 221 -20.44 9.37 -8.20
C THR A 221 -19.66 10.58 -7.67
N GLY A 222 -19.74 11.74 -8.34
CA GLY A 222 -19.09 12.97 -7.84
C GLY A 222 -18.28 13.80 -8.85
N GLY A 223 -18.82 14.09 -10.04
CA GLY A 223 -18.60 15.40 -10.70
C GLY A 223 -17.24 15.75 -11.33
N VAL A 224 -16.20 14.90 -11.31
CA VAL A 224 -14.91 15.19 -11.97
C VAL A 224 -14.41 13.98 -12.77
N TYR A 225 -14.47 14.05 -14.11
CA TYR A 225 -14.16 12.95 -15.05
C TYR A 225 -12.67 12.90 -15.47
N VAL A 226 -12.10 11.69 -15.64
CA VAL A 226 -10.64 11.40 -15.81
C VAL A 226 -10.37 10.15 -16.68
N GLU A 227 -9.42 10.21 -17.64
CA GLU A 227 -9.00 9.07 -18.51
C GLU A 227 -7.50 8.98 -18.78
N ILE A 228 -7.07 7.86 -19.37
CA ILE A 228 -5.75 7.72 -19.97
C ILE A 228 -5.92 7.67 -21.49
N ALA A 229 -5.69 8.80 -22.17
CA ALA A 229 -5.70 8.86 -23.64
C ALA A 229 -4.53 8.03 -24.20
N PHE A 230 -4.79 6.76 -24.51
CA PHE A 230 -3.86 5.92 -25.25
C PHE A 230 -3.69 6.49 -26.66
N ILE A 231 -2.56 7.14 -26.92
CA ILE A 231 -2.20 7.57 -28.26
C ILE A 231 -1.76 6.34 -29.07
N GLN A 232 -2.71 5.70 -29.75
CA GLN A 232 -2.45 5.08 -31.04
C GLN A 232 -3.54 5.45 -32.04
N ALA A 233 -3.11 6.04 -33.15
CA ALA A 233 -3.98 6.32 -34.27
C ALA A 233 -4.38 5.01 -34.96
N VAL A 234 -5.69 4.73 -35.00
CA VAL A 234 -6.27 3.84 -36.01
C VAL A 234 -7.34 4.64 -36.75
N THR A 235 -6.99 5.09 -37.94
CA THR A 235 -7.95 5.54 -38.93
C THR A 235 -8.90 4.39 -39.30
N MET A 236 -10.20 4.54 -39.08
CA MET A 236 -11.21 4.22 -40.10
C MET A 236 -12.63 4.64 -39.71
N SER A 237 -13.14 5.61 -40.49
CA SER A 237 -14.55 5.90 -40.79
C SER A 237 -15.54 4.76 -40.54
N TRP A 238 -16.66 5.08 -39.87
CA TRP A 238 -18.00 4.58 -40.27
C TRP A 238 -19.01 5.73 -40.31
N ARG A 239 -20.01 5.57 -41.18
CA ARG A 239 -21.14 6.48 -41.40
C ARG A 239 -22.27 6.23 -40.41
#